data_AF-A0A7M4APN2-F1
#
_entry.id   AF-A0A7M4APN2-F1
#
_cell.length_a   1.000
_cell.length_b   1.000
_cell.length_c   1.000
_cell.angle_alpha   90.00
_cell.angle_beta   90.00
_cell.angle_gamma   90.00
#
_symmetry.space_group_name_H-M   'P 1'
#
loop_
_entity.id
_entity.type
_entity.pdbx_description
1 polymer ?
#
loop_
_entity_poly.entity_id
_entity_poly.type
_entity_poly.pdbx_seq_one_letter_code
_entity_poly.pdbx_strand_id
1 'polypeptide(L)'
;MNMAGTVIESRLWTEEDFSDAASLRTSAHGVVLNEPLRGWASFSATFRVMFLEEARKSVEFAKKRQMVLFPLLLTLVTAISTIGLQFLVGDSTAQTSDIDNKTFTWQELRFALHLPMFMFSLGMGTFAFMGRDAIVRRTGTKNYLLAAPALQPLPNSMAHFAYFVKDLLFYVLLILTPIIAGMALGILLDGFAGIRTPLLWSSLPWTWLAMATTLGQGLALSFLASSLWLRGRPFTVFGPVVVVVMGVGIGVGALPLDVLLWGLAAQSTQSGMAILLGMLLSLGIGLGASLLILDDFDVSVVERGDLLTPVYRRLGFLGRGDIRLIVSKEFVDLFRSGAIKKMTVSYAIPLLVLLGMAWLV
;
A
#
# COMPACT_ATOMS: atom_id res chain seq x y z
N MET A 1 -38.22 23.09 -59.22
CA MET A 1 -37.16 23.26 -58.20
C MET A 1 -37.60 24.35 -57.26
N ASN A 2 -37.99 24.00 -56.03
CA ASN A 2 -38.26 24.96 -54.95
C ASN A 2 -37.49 24.45 -53.72
N MET A 3 -36.38 25.11 -53.37
CA MET A 3 -35.67 24.90 -52.12
C MET A 3 -36.33 25.80 -51.07
N ALA A 4 -37.04 25.21 -50.11
CA ALA A 4 -37.53 25.93 -48.95
C ALA A 4 -36.34 26.27 -48.05
N GLY A 5 -36.10 27.56 -47.82
CA GLY A 5 -35.03 28.03 -46.94
C GLY A 5 -35.37 27.75 -45.48
N THR A 6 -34.47 27.08 -44.76
CA THR A 6 -34.50 26.97 -43.31
C THR A 6 -34.09 28.31 -42.69
N VAL A 7 -35.00 28.92 -41.94
CA VAL A 7 -34.75 30.14 -41.16
C VAL A 7 -34.21 29.73 -39.80
N ILE A 8 -33.02 30.24 -39.45
CA ILE A 8 -32.41 30.07 -38.13
C ILE A 8 -32.67 31.36 -37.37
N GLU A 9 -33.39 31.25 -36.25
CA GLU A 9 -33.68 32.37 -35.35
C GLU A 9 -32.98 32.08 -34.01
N SER A 10 -32.19 33.04 -33.53
CA SER A 10 -31.47 32.94 -32.26
C SER A 10 -32.32 33.48 -31.12
N ARG A 11 -32.70 32.63 -30.16
CA ARG A 11 -33.34 33.07 -28.91
C ARG A 11 -32.33 33.16 -27.76
N LEU A 12 -32.57 34.08 -26.84
CA LEU A 12 -31.79 34.22 -25.60
C LEU A 12 -32.18 33.14 -24.59
N TRP A 13 -31.17 32.52 -23.97
CA TRP A 13 -31.26 31.36 -23.07
C TRP A 13 -32.32 31.49 -21.96
N THR A 14 -32.64 32.72 -21.55
CA THR A 14 -33.54 33.01 -20.42
C THR A 14 -35.03 32.82 -20.70
N GLU A 15 -35.45 32.53 -21.93
CA GLU A 15 -36.86 32.35 -22.32
C GLU A 15 -37.32 30.88 -22.45
N GLU A 16 -36.52 29.90 -22.02
CA GLU A 16 -36.97 28.49 -22.01
C GLU A 16 -37.90 28.19 -20.85
N ASP A 17 -39.19 28.00 -21.17
CA ASP A 17 -40.18 27.42 -20.26
C ASP A 17 -39.97 25.89 -20.23
N PHE A 18 -39.35 25.38 -19.17
CA PHE A 18 -39.01 23.95 -19.02
C PHE A 18 -40.23 23.05 -18.69
N SER A 19 -41.45 23.58 -18.78
CA SER A 19 -42.68 22.87 -18.40
C SER A 19 -43.10 21.79 -19.39
N ASP A 20 -42.66 21.85 -20.65
CA ASP A 20 -42.95 20.83 -21.66
C ASP A 20 -41.66 20.17 -22.17
N ALA A 21 -41.24 19.11 -21.47
CA ALA A 21 -40.23 18.18 -21.98
C ALA A 21 -40.82 17.36 -23.14
N ALA A 22 -40.93 17.96 -24.32
CA ALA A 22 -41.18 17.23 -25.55
C ALA A 22 -40.05 16.20 -25.70
N SER A 23 -40.39 14.91 -25.56
CA SER A 23 -39.39 13.84 -25.62
C SER A 23 -38.64 13.93 -26.94
N LEU A 24 -37.36 14.28 -26.88
CA LEU A 24 -36.45 14.09 -28.00
C LEU A 24 -36.57 12.61 -28.38
N ARG A 25 -37.08 12.33 -29.58
CA ARG A 25 -37.42 10.99 -30.09
C ARG A 25 -36.18 10.09 -30.32
N THR A 26 -35.19 10.16 -29.43
CA THR A 26 -34.07 9.23 -29.35
C THR A 26 -34.55 7.98 -28.60
N SER A 27 -35.26 7.09 -29.29
CA SER A 27 -35.58 5.78 -28.71
C SER A 27 -34.33 4.91 -28.72
N ALA A 28 -33.99 4.31 -27.57
CA ALA A 28 -32.79 3.50 -27.38
C ALA A 28 -32.78 2.16 -28.15
N HIS A 29 -33.61 1.97 -29.19
CA HIS A 29 -33.69 0.76 -30.00
C HIS A 29 -33.75 -0.54 -29.16
N GLY A 30 -34.45 -0.51 -28.03
CA GLY A 30 -34.56 -1.67 -27.12
C GLY A 30 -33.29 -2.00 -26.32
N VAL A 31 -32.24 -1.17 -26.41
CA VAL A 31 -31.04 -1.30 -25.58
C VAL A 31 -31.36 -0.70 -24.20
N VAL A 32 -31.39 -1.57 -23.18
CA VAL A 32 -31.42 -1.14 -21.78
C VAL A 32 -30.07 -0.50 -21.48
N LEU A 33 -30.03 0.83 -21.45
CA LEU A 33 -28.87 1.56 -20.97
C LEU A 33 -28.76 1.28 -19.48
N ASN A 34 -27.78 0.48 -19.09
CA ASN A 34 -27.48 0.25 -17.68
C ASN A 34 -27.08 1.60 -17.08
N GLU A 35 -27.85 2.10 -16.12
CA GLU A 35 -27.45 3.26 -15.35
C GLU A 35 -26.09 2.98 -14.69
N PRO A 36 -25.16 3.95 -14.72
CA PRO A 36 -23.87 3.77 -14.07
C PRO A 36 -24.10 3.53 -12.58
N LEU A 37 -23.50 2.47 -12.04
CA LEU A 37 -23.55 2.17 -10.61
C LEU A 37 -23.04 3.38 -9.81
N ARG A 38 -23.73 3.72 -8.71
CA ARG A 38 -23.35 4.82 -7.82
C ARG A 38 -23.12 4.33 -6.39
N GLY A 39 -22.28 5.06 -5.64
CA GLY A 39 -22.03 4.80 -4.22
C GLY A 39 -21.36 3.45 -3.93
N TRP A 40 -21.94 2.69 -3.01
CA TRP A 40 -21.39 1.39 -2.59
C TRP A 40 -21.43 0.32 -3.70
N ALA A 41 -22.44 0.37 -4.57
CA ALA A 41 -22.58 -0.59 -5.66
C ALA A 41 -21.41 -0.47 -6.64
N SER A 42 -20.97 0.74 -6.96
CA SER A 42 -19.79 0.95 -7.82
C SER A 42 -18.49 0.64 -7.11
N PHE A 43 -18.34 1.00 -5.82
CA PHE A 43 -17.18 0.59 -5.02
C PHE A 43 -17.02 -0.93 -5.00
N SER A 44 -18.07 -1.67 -4.66
CA SER A 44 -18.02 -3.13 -4.51
C SER A 44 -17.76 -3.84 -5.85
N ALA A 45 -18.39 -3.39 -6.95
CA ALA A 45 -18.14 -3.92 -8.28
C ALA A 45 -16.69 -3.68 -8.71
N THR A 46 -16.18 -2.45 -8.55
CA THR A 46 -14.80 -2.10 -8.87
C THR A 46 -13.81 -2.86 -8.02
N PHE A 47 -14.02 -2.92 -6.70
CA PHE A 47 -13.20 -3.68 -5.76
C PHE A 47 -13.08 -5.15 -6.19
N ARG A 48 -14.21 -5.79 -6.52
CA ARG A 48 -14.23 -7.20 -6.95
C ARG A 48 -13.45 -7.41 -8.24
N VAL A 49 -13.65 -6.55 -9.24
CA VAL A 49 -12.94 -6.64 -10.52
C VAL A 49 -11.43 -6.39 -10.32
N MET A 50 -11.06 -5.38 -9.53
CA MET A 50 -9.66 -5.10 -9.21
C MET A 50 -8.99 -6.27 -8.47
N PHE A 51 -9.68 -6.89 -7.52
CA PHE A 51 -9.16 -8.01 -6.75
C PHE A 51 -8.92 -9.25 -7.65
N LEU A 52 -9.86 -9.54 -8.55
CA LEU A 52 -9.71 -10.61 -9.54
C LEU A 52 -8.56 -10.34 -10.52
N GLU A 53 -8.44 -9.09 -10.99
CA GLU A 53 -7.35 -8.70 -11.88
C GLU A 53 -5.98 -8.73 -11.17
N GLU A 54 -5.90 -8.39 -9.89
CA GLU A 54 -4.67 -8.54 -9.11
C GLU A 54 -4.24 -10.01 -9.00
N ALA A 55 -5.19 -10.90 -8.74
CA ALA A 55 -4.91 -12.34 -8.71
C ALA A 55 -4.43 -12.85 -10.07
N ARG A 56 -5.09 -12.44 -11.16
CA ARG A 56 -4.69 -12.78 -12.53
C ARG A 56 -3.28 -12.27 -12.86
N LYS A 57 -2.99 -11.02 -12.56
CA LYS A 57 -1.66 -10.41 -12.75
C LYS A 57 -0.59 -11.12 -11.94
N SER A 58 -0.89 -11.47 -10.70
CA SER A 58 0.03 -12.19 -9.83
C SER A 58 0.37 -13.56 -10.41
N VAL A 59 -0.60 -14.28 -10.99
CA VAL A 59 -0.38 -15.56 -11.70
C VAL A 59 0.43 -15.36 -12.99
N GLU A 60 0.17 -14.29 -13.74
CA GLU A 60 0.87 -13.98 -15.00
C GLU A 60 2.33 -13.58 -14.75
N PHE A 61 2.58 -12.76 -13.72
CA PHE A 61 3.91 -12.26 -13.37
C PHE A 61 4.76 -13.32 -12.66
N ALA A 62 4.21 -13.95 -11.63
CA ALA A 62 4.84 -15.03 -10.88
C ALA A 62 4.19 -16.35 -11.31
N LYS A 63 4.73 -16.96 -12.39
CA LYS A 63 4.34 -18.28 -12.93
C LYS A 63 3.57 -19.10 -11.89
N LYS A 64 2.29 -19.42 -12.12
CA LYS A 64 1.31 -20.08 -11.19
C LYS A 64 1.89 -20.84 -9.98
N ARG A 65 2.93 -21.67 -10.17
CA ARG A 65 3.66 -22.38 -9.11
C ARG A 65 4.27 -21.46 -8.04
N GLN A 66 4.90 -20.35 -8.42
CA GLN A 66 5.54 -19.39 -7.50
C GLN A 66 4.53 -18.66 -6.62
N MET A 67 3.36 -18.30 -7.18
CA MET A 67 2.28 -17.65 -6.42
C MET A 67 1.74 -18.56 -5.29
N VAL A 68 1.71 -19.88 -5.51
CA VAL A 68 1.27 -20.87 -4.48
C VAL A 68 2.42 -21.25 -3.54
N LEU A 69 3.65 -21.33 -4.05
CA LEU A 69 4.83 -21.66 -3.25
C LEU A 69 5.10 -20.62 -2.17
N PHE A 70 4.90 -19.32 -2.45
CA PHE A 70 5.18 -18.27 -1.47
C PHE A 70 4.35 -18.40 -0.18
N PRO A 71 3.00 -18.46 -0.21
CA PRO A 71 2.19 -18.73 0.98
C PRO A 71 2.55 -20.05 1.65
N LEU A 72 2.81 -21.10 0.87
CA LEU A 72 3.13 -22.43 1.41
C LEU A 72 4.46 -22.43 2.16
N LEU A 73 5.48 -21.73 1.64
CA LEU A 73 6.76 -21.54 2.31
C LEU A 73 6.59 -20.72 3.59
N LEU A 74 5.77 -19.67 3.59
CA LEU A 74 5.46 -18.91 4.80
C LEU A 74 4.80 -19.80 5.87
N THR A 75 3.81 -20.59 5.47
CA THR A 75 3.17 -21.57 6.36
C THR A 75 4.19 -22.53 6.96
N LEU A 76 5.07 -23.11 6.12
CA LEU A 76 6.08 -24.06 6.56
C LEU A 76 7.10 -23.44 7.52
N VAL A 77 7.67 -22.29 7.14
CA VAL A 77 8.65 -21.57 7.98
C VAL A 77 8.03 -21.20 9.31
N THR A 78 6.79 -20.69 9.30
CA THR A 78 6.10 -20.30 10.53
C THR A 78 5.79 -21.52 11.41
N ALA A 79 5.42 -22.66 10.83
CA ALA A 79 5.22 -23.89 11.59
C ALA A 79 6.50 -24.34 12.30
N ILE A 80 7.64 -24.30 11.60
CA ILE A 80 8.95 -24.63 12.18
C ILE A 80 9.33 -23.62 13.29
N SER A 81 9.13 -22.32 13.05
CA SER A 81 9.38 -21.28 14.06
C SER A 81 8.47 -21.43 15.29
N THR A 82 7.23 -21.88 15.10
CA THR A 82 6.26 -22.13 16.18
C THR A 82 6.75 -23.27 17.08
N ILE A 83 7.26 -24.34 16.48
CA ILE A 83 7.90 -25.44 17.22
C ILE A 83 9.15 -24.94 17.94
N GLY A 84 9.95 -24.10 17.29
CA GLY A 84 11.15 -23.51 17.89
C GLY A 84 10.90 -22.56 19.06
N LEU A 85 9.67 -22.06 19.23
CA LEU A 85 9.36 -21.04 20.24
C LEU A 85 9.61 -21.53 21.68
N GLN A 86 9.49 -22.82 21.94
CA GLN A 86 9.82 -23.42 23.24
C GLN A 86 11.28 -23.18 23.66
N PHE A 87 12.20 -23.00 22.70
CA PHE A 87 13.61 -22.72 22.96
C PHE A 87 13.88 -21.22 23.18
N LEU A 88 13.02 -20.36 22.65
CA LEU A 88 13.10 -18.90 22.78
C LEU A 88 12.50 -18.40 24.10
N VAL A 89 11.47 -19.07 24.61
CA VAL A 89 10.75 -18.68 25.85
C VAL A 89 11.31 -19.41 27.09
N GLY A 90 12.09 -20.49 26.92
CA GLY A 90 12.75 -21.18 28.02
C GLY A 90 11.95 -22.31 28.69
N ASP A 91 10.82 -22.72 28.12
CA ASP A 91 9.92 -23.73 28.69
C ASP A 91 10.36 -25.19 28.39
N SER A 92 11.57 -25.37 27.85
CA SER A 92 12.10 -26.68 27.45
C SER A 92 12.76 -27.39 28.63
N THR A 93 12.39 -28.65 28.87
CA THR A 93 12.90 -29.52 29.95
C THR A 93 14.41 -29.84 29.88
N ALA A 94 15.15 -29.26 28.94
CA ALA A 94 16.54 -29.56 28.62
C ALA A 94 17.53 -28.42 28.95
N GLN A 95 17.11 -27.34 29.63
CA GLN A 95 17.94 -26.14 29.80
C GLN A 95 18.33 -25.90 31.27
N THR A 96 19.63 -25.74 31.50
CA THR A 96 20.29 -25.57 32.81
C THR A 96 20.30 -24.10 33.28
N SER A 97 20.37 -23.94 34.60
CA SER A 97 20.45 -22.79 35.55
C SER A 97 20.78 -21.34 35.14
N ASP A 98 20.93 -20.98 33.86
CA ASP A 98 21.38 -19.68 33.37
C ASP A 98 20.26 -18.98 32.53
N ILE A 99 19.04 -18.99 33.08
CA ILE A 99 17.74 -18.86 32.40
C ILE A 99 17.35 -17.40 32.11
N ASP A 100 17.62 -16.49 33.04
CA ASP A 100 17.08 -15.12 32.99
C ASP A 100 17.75 -14.22 31.95
N ASN A 101 18.94 -14.60 31.45
CA ASN A 101 19.71 -13.81 30.50
C ASN A 101 19.59 -14.26 29.03
N LYS A 102 18.91 -15.38 28.73
CA LYS A 102 18.91 -16.00 27.39
C LYS A 102 17.52 -16.26 26.80
N THR A 103 16.46 -15.86 27.49
CA THR A 103 15.06 -16.11 27.07
C THR A 103 14.33 -14.79 26.85
N PHE A 104 13.47 -14.75 25.83
CA PHE A 104 12.68 -13.56 25.52
C PHE A 104 11.36 -13.58 26.27
N THR A 105 10.94 -12.41 26.76
CA THR A 105 9.61 -12.24 27.34
C THR A 105 8.52 -12.29 26.27
N TRP A 106 7.30 -12.65 26.67
CA TRP A 106 6.14 -12.64 25.77
C TRP A 106 5.85 -11.25 25.17
N GLN A 107 6.15 -10.19 25.91
CA GLN A 107 5.95 -8.82 25.42
C GLN A 107 6.98 -8.47 24.33
N GLU A 108 8.25 -8.85 24.52
CA GLU A 108 9.30 -8.68 23.52
C GLU A 108 9.00 -9.48 22.25
N LEU A 109 8.50 -10.72 22.38
CA LEU A 109 8.09 -11.54 21.22
C LEU A 109 6.92 -10.91 20.45
N ARG A 110 5.90 -10.39 21.14
CA ARG A 110 4.79 -9.68 20.49
C ARG A 110 5.27 -8.41 19.80
N PHE A 111 6.12 -7.64 20.46
CA PHE A 111 6.73 -6.46 19.86
C PHE A 111 7.56 -6.81 18.61
N ALA A 112 8.38 -7.85 18.68
CA ALA A 112 9.20 -8.35 17.58
C ALA A 112 8.35 -8.92 16.42
N LEU A 113 7.08 -9.26 16.63
CA LEU A 113 6.14 -9.61 15.57
C LEU A 113 5.50 -8.36 14.94
N HIS A 114 5.04 -7.44 15.78
CA HIS A 114 4.29 -6.25 15.33
C HIS A 114 5.17 -5.22 14.63
N LEU A 115 6.36 -4.91 15.17
CA LEU A 115 7.20 -3.85 14.63
C LEU A 115 7.70 -4.16 13.20
N PRO A 116 8.27 -5.35 12.89
CA PRO A 116 8.66 -5.69 11.53
C PRO A 116 7.49 -5.69 10.56
N MET A 117 6.32 -6.17 10.99
CA MET A 117 5.13 -6.17 10.13
C MET A 117 4.65 -4.75 9.83
N PHE A 118 4.67 -3.87 10.83
CA PHE A 118 4.37 -2.45 10.66
C PHE A 118 5.34 -1.78 9.68
N MET A 119 6.64 -2.02 9.85
CA MET A 119 7.69 -1.51 8.96
C MET A 119 7.56 -2.04 7.52
N PHE A 120 7.33 -3.34 7.38
CA PHE A 120 7.06 -3.98 6.08
C PHE A 120 5.86 -3.34 5.39
N SER A 121 4.77 -3.14 6.14
CA SER A 121 3.55 -2.51 5.67
C SER A 121 3.75 -1.06 5.22
N LEU A 122 4.50 -0.26 5.99
CA LEU A 122 4.91 1.10 5.59
C LEU A 122 5.72 1.12 4.29
N GLY A 123 6.65 0.17 4.14
CA GLY A 123 7.47 0.03 2.93
C GLY A 123 6.62 -0.30 1.70
N MET A 124 5.73 -1.29 1.81
CA MET A 124 4.86 -1.73 0.72
C MET A 124 3.89 -0.63 0.26
N GLY A 125 3.28 0.10 1.20
CA GLY A 125 2.40 1.22 0.85
C GLY A 125 3.10 2.31 0.03
N THR A 126 4.38 2.57 0.33
CA THR A 126 5.15 3.64 -0.34
C THR A 126 5.46 3.25 -1.78
N PHE A 127 5.82 1.99 -2.02
CA PHE A 127 6.05 1.46 -3.37
C PHE A 127 4.78 1.38 -4.21
N ALA A 128 3.64 1.04 -3.61
CA ALA A 128 2.38 0.94 -4.31
C ALA A 128 1.93 2.30 -4.90
N PHE A 129 2.18 3.40 -4.19
CA PHE A 129 1.83 4.75 -4.64
C PHE A 129 2.94 5.44 -5.45
N MET A 130 4.18 5.49 -4.96
CA MET A 130 5.27 6.18 -5.67
C MET A 130 5.87 5.36 -6.82
N GLY A 131 5.88 4.03 -6.70
CA GLY A 131 6.46 3.12 -7.69
C GLY A 131 5.58 2.93 -8.93
N ARG A 132 4.25 2.99 -8.79
CA ARG A 132 3.33 2.87 -9.94
C ARG A 132 3.51 4.01 -10.93
N ASP A 133 3.61 5.26 -10.46
CA ASP A 133 3.88 6.41 -11.34
C ASP A 133 5.24 6.29 -12.06
N ALA A 134 6.26 5.78 -11.37
CA ALA A 134 7.60 5.60 -11.95
C ALA A 134 7.64 4.46 -12.97
N ILE A 135 6.95 3.35 -12.71
CA ILE A 135 6.88 2.17 -13.59
C ILE A 135 5.96 2.46 -14.79
N VAL A 136 4.80 3.07 -14.58
CA VAL A 136 3.85 3.43 -15.66
C VAL A 136 4.49 4.40 -16.66
N ARG A 137 5.34 5.33 -16.20
CA ARG A 137 6.12 6.23 -17.07
C ARG A 137 7.26 5.53 -17.81
N ARG A 138 7.84 4.46 -17.25
CA ARG A 138 8.93 3.68 -17.87
C ARG A 138 8.44 2.62 -18.85
N THR A 139 7.32 1.96 -18.56
CA THR A 139 6.76 0.86 -19.37
C THR A 139 5.73 1.34 -20.37
N GLY A 140 5.95 2.55 -20.92
CA GLY A 140 5.01 3.28 -21.77
C GLY A 140 4.17 2.35 -22.64
N THR A 141 2.86 2.64 -22.71
CA THR A 141 1.88 2.04 -23.64
C THR A 141 1.11 0.77 -23.24
N LYS A 142 1.28 0.18 -22.05
CA LYS A 142 0.22 -0.70 -21.49
C LYS A 142 -0.70 0.10 -20.59
N ASN A 143 -1.53 0.95 -21.21
CA ASN A 143 -2.64 1.62 -20.55
C ASN A 143 -3.52 0.54 -19.92
N TYR A 144 -3.38 0.36 -18.61
CA TYR A 144 -4.32 -0.43 -17.84
C TYR A 144 -5.64 0.34 -17.81
N LEU A 145 -6.49 0.12 -18.81
CA LEU A 145 -7.82 0.72 -18.92
C LEU A 145 -8.66 0.48 -17.65
N LEU A 146 -8.40 -0.63 -16.95
CA LEU A 146 -9.01 -0.97 -15.67
C LEU A 146 -8.21 -0.53 -14.44
N ALA A 147 -6.96 -0.05 -14.59
CA ALA A 147 -6.12 0.36 -13.46
C ALA A 147 -5.71 1.84 -13.45
N ALA A 148 -6.17 2.64 -14.41
CA ALA A 148 -6.15 4.09 -14.30
C ALA A 148 -7.42 4.51 -13.54
N PRO A 149 -7.32 5.00 -12.30
CA PRO A 149 -8.44 5.56 -11.54
C PRO A 149 -9.29 6.54 -12.36
N ALA A 150 -8.61 7.29 -13.23
CA ALA A 150 -9.15 8.27 -14.16
C ALA A 150 -10.16 7.76 -15.19
N LEU A 151 -10.07 6.48 -15.57
CA LEU A 151 -10.88 5.87 -16.62
C LEU A 151 -12.07 5.08 -16.05
N GLN A 152 -12.11 4.96 -14.72
CA GLN A 152 -13.21 4.31 -14.03
C GLN A 152 -14.36 5.31 -13.82
N PRO A 153 -15.62 4.85 -13.85
CA PRO A 153 -16.79 5.69 -13.53
C PRO A 153 -16.90 5.92 -12.01
N LEU A 154 -15.79 6.22 -11.35
CA LEU A 154 -15.66 6.49 -9.92
C LEU A 154 -14.86 7.77 -9.71
N PRO A 155 -15.18 8.56 -8.68
CA PRO A 155 -14.30 9.66 -8.29
C PRO A 155 -12.94 9.09 -7.90
N ASN A 156 -11.87 9.80 -8.25
CA ASN A 156 -10.49 9.37 -8.09
C ASN A 156 -10.14 8.97 -6.64
N SER A 157 -10.70 9.70 -5.66
CA SER A 157 -10.58 9.41 -4.23
C SER A 157 -11.16 8.04 -3.84
N MET A 158 -12.33 7.67 -4.39
CA MET A 158 -12.95 6.37 -4.13
C MET A 158 -12.18 5.24 -4.80
N ALA A 159 -11.65 5.47 -6.00
CA ALA A 159 -10.82 4.49 -6.69
C ALA A 159 -9.52 4.20 -5.92
N HIS A 160 -8.83 5.23 -5.42
CA HIS A 160 -7.63 5.06 -4.58
C HIS A 160 -7.93 4.41 -3.23
N PHE A 161 -9.09 4.69 -2.63
CA PHE A 161 -9.53 3.98 -1.44
C PHE A 161 -9.80 2.49 -1.71
N ALA A 162 -10.45 2.15 -2.84
CA ALA A 162 -10.65 0.77 -3.24
C ALA A 162 -9.32 0.02 -3.43
N TYR A 163 -8.30 0.69 -3.99
CA TYR A 163 -6.94 0.15 -4.07
C TYR A 163 -6.34 -0.14 -2.70
N PHE A 164 -6.43 0.81 -1.76
CA PHE A 164 -5.94 0.63 -0.41
C PHE A 164 -6.60 -0.58 0.29
N VAL A 165 -7.93 -0.68 0.24
CA VAL A 165 -8.68 -1.80 0.85
C VAL A 165 -8.31 -3.13 0.18
N LYS A 166 -8.15 -3.15 -1.14
CA LYS A 166 -7.72 -4.32 -1.90
C LYS A 166 -6.31 -4.76 -1.49
N ASP A 167 -5.35 -3.84 -1.40
CA ASP A 167 -3.98 -4.15 -1.02
C ASP A 167 -3.91 -4.69 0.43
N LEU A 168 -4.64 -4.05 1.36
CA LEU A 168 -4.78 -4.54 2.73
C LEU A 168 -5.30 -5.98 2.78
N LEU A 169 -6.42 -6.27 2.11
CA LEU A 169 -6.99 -7.62 2.07
C LEU A 169 -6.09 -8.61 1.36
N PHE A 170 -5.41 -8.20 0.29
CA PHE A 170 -4.47 -9.05 -0.42
C PHE A 170 -3.29 -9.47 0.47
N TYR A 171 -2.70 -8.54 1.23
CA TYR A 171 -1.62 -8.88 2.15
C TYR A 171 -2.09 -9.69 3.35
N VAL A 172 -3.29 -9.41 3.88
CA VAL A 172 -3.88 -10.25 4.94
C VAL A 172 -4.05 -11.69 4.43
N LEU A 173 -4.56 -11.89 3.22
CA LEU A 173 -4.80 -13.23 2.67
C LEU A 173 -3.52 -13.95 2.23
N LEU A 174 -2.56 -13.23 1.64
CA LEU A 174 -1.39 -13.84 1.00
C LEU A 174 -0.17 -13.95 1.93
N ILE A 175 -0.11 -13.12 2.98
CA ILE A 175 1.00 -13.12 3.94
C ILE A 175 0.51 -13.55 5.31
N LEU A 176 -0.47 -12.86 5.88
CA LEU A 176 -0.86 -13.06 7.27
C LEU A 176 -1.61 -14.38 7.50
N THR A 177 -2.59 -14.71 6.68
CA THR A 177 -3.35 -15.97 6.80
C THR A 177 -2.45 -17.21 6.72
N PRO A 178 -1.47 -17.31 5.79
CA PRO A 178 -0.49 -18.39 5.79
C PRO A 178 0.38 -18.46 7.06
N ILE A 179 0.79 -17.32 7.62
CA ILE A 179 1.52 -17.28 8.90
C ILE A 179 0.67 -17.89 10.02
N ILE A 180 -0.61 -17.48 10.15
CA ILE A 180 -1.51 -18.05 11.15
C ILE A 180 -1.76 -19.54 10.90
N ALA A 181 -1.92 -19.95 9.64
CA ALA A 181 -2.05 -21.35 9.27
C ALA A 181 -0.80 -22.15 9.65
N GLY A 182 0.40 -21.57 9.51
CA GLY A 182 1.65 -22.17 9.96
C GLY A 182 1.71 -22.34 11.47
N MET A 183 1.27 -21.33 12.24
CA MET A 183 1.16 -21.47 13.70
C MET A 183 0.14 -22.56 14.09
N ALA A 184 -1.01 -22.62 13.41
CA ALA A 184 -1.99 -23.68 13.62
C ALA A 184 -1.41 -25.08 13.34
N LEU A 185 -0.63 -25.23 12.26
CA LEU A 185 0.08 -26.47 11.97
C LEU A 185 1.14 -26.81 13.03
N GLY A 186 1.87 -25.81 13.54
CA GLY A 186 2.83 -25.99 14.63
C GLY A 186 2.16 -26.56 15.89
N ILE A 187 1.01 -26.01 16.29
CA ILE A 187 0.22 -26.50 17.43
C ILE A 187 -0.38 -27.89 17.13
N LEU A 188 -0.79 -28.15 15.89
CA LEU A 188 -1.29 -29.47 15.51
C LEU A 188 -0.21 -30.54 15.65
N LEU A 189 1.03 -30.23 15.25
CA LEU A 189 2.17 -31.14 15.36
C LEU A 189 2.54 -31.44 16.82
N ASP A 190 2.25 -30.55 17.77
CA ASP A 190 2.35 -30.83 19.21
C ASP A 190 1.52 -32.07 19.60
N GLY A 191 0.25 -32.08 19.22
CA GLY A 191 -0.67 -33.17 19.55
C GLY A 191 -0.34 -34.51 18.91
N PHE A 192 0.34 -34.53 17.75
CA PHE A 192 0.71 -35.76 17.04
C PHE A 192 2.13 -36.25 17.32
N ALA A 193 3.09 -35.34 17.52
CA ALA A 193 4.51 -35.66 17.69
C ALA A 193 5.01 -35.54 19.14
N GLY A 194 4.16 -35.08 20.08
CA GLY A 194 4.51 -34.91 21.49
C GLY A 194 5.48 -33.75 21.75
N ILE A 195 5.55 -32.78 20.83
CA ILE A 195 6.43 -31.61 20.91
C ILE A 195 5.66 -30.44 21.52
N ARG A 196 5.88 -30.15 22.81
CA ARG A 196 5.13 -29.12 23.54
C ARG A 196 5.33 -27.73 22.94
N THR A 197 4.26 -27.14 22.41
CA THR A 197 4.28 -25.75 21.95
C THR A 197 3.65 -24.84 23.00
N PRO A 198 4.26 -23.67 23.30
CA PRO A 198 3.73 -22.77 24.33
C PRO A 198 2.52 -21.94 23.86
N LEU A 199 1.99 -22.18 22.64
CA LEU A 199 0.85 -21.44 22.10
C LEU A 199 -0.49 -22.14 22.34
N LEU A 200 -1.50 -21.33 22.61
CA LEU A 200 -2.88 -21.76 22.75
C LEU A 200 -3.65 -21.60 21.43
N TRP A 201 -4.53 -22.53 21.10
CA TRP A 201 -5.44 -22.42 19.94
C TRP A 201 -6.31 -21.16 19.98
N SER A 202 -6.71 -20.74 21.18
CA SER A 202 -7.50 -19.52 21.39
C SER A 202 -6.74 -18.24 21.00
N SER A 203 -5.40 -18.27 20.97
CA SER A 203 -4.58 -17.10 20.67
C SER A 203 -4.50 -16.76 19.18
N LEU A 204 -4.77 -17.73 18.29
CA LEU A 204 -4.61 -17.55 16.85
C LEU A 204 -5.54 -16.48 16.25
N PRO A 205 -6.86 -16.45 16.56
CA PRO A 205 -7.75 -15.43 16.01
C PRO A 205 -7.39 -14.03 16.52
N TRP A 206 -7.00 -13.90 17.79
CA TRP A 206 -6.56 -12.63 18.37
C TRP A 206 -5.30 -12.10 17.71
N THR A 207 -4.31 -12.96 17.52
CA THR A 207 -3.07 -12.61 16.81
C THR A 207 -3.36 -12.25 15.35
N TRP A 208 -4.23 -12.99 14.65
CA TRP A 208 -4.63 -12.64 13.29
C TRP A 208 -5.24 -11.24 13.21
N LEU A 209 -6.22 -10.94 14.07
CA LEU A 209 -6.89 -9.65 14.07
C LEU A 209 -5.96 -8.50 14.47
N ALA A 210 -5.13 -8.68 15.50
CA ALA A 210 -4.18 -7.67 15.95
C ALA A 210 -3.05 -7.41 14.94
N MET A 211 -2.56 -8.45 14.26
CA MET A 211 -1.56 -8.28 13.22
C MET A 211 -2.19 -7.64 11.97
N ALA A 212 -3.46 -7.95 11.65
CA ALA A 212 -4.19 -7.30 10.58
C ALA A 212 -4.42 -5.80 10.86
N THR A 213 -4.72 -5.40 12.11
CA THR A 213 -4.81 -3.96 12.46
C THR A 213 -3.46 -3.26 12.32
N THR A 214 -2.37 -3.91 12.69
CA THR A 214 -1.00 -3.37 12.55
C THR A 214 -0.60 -3.20 11.09
N LEU A 215 -0.93 -4.20 10.26
CA LEU A 215 -0.71 -4.14 8.81
C LEU A 215 -1.57 -3.02 8.20
N GLY A 216 -2.84 -2.89 8.61
CA GLY A 216 -3.71 -1.80 8.19
C GLY A 216 -3.16 -0.42 8.57
N GLN A 217 -2.65 -0.28 9.78
CA GLN A 217 -2.05 0.96 10.28
C GLN A 217 -0.85 1.39 9.44
N GLY A 218 0.09 0.48 9.18
CA GLY A 218 1.28 0.77 8.37
C GLY A 218 0.94 1.22 6.95
N LEU A 219 0.00 0.53 6.28
CA LEU A 219 -0.46 0.90 4.94
C LEU A 219 -1.17 2.25 4.96
N ALA A 220 -2.03 2.49 5.95
CA ALA A 220 -2.81 3.71 6.04
C ALA A 220 -1.90 4.93 6.25
N LEU A 221 -0.89 4.82 7.13
CA LEU A 221 0.09 5.88 7.37
C LEU A 221 0.97 6.12 6.14
N SER A 222 1.40 5.07 5.45
CA SER A 222 2.16 5.21 4.21
C SER A 222 1.35 5.86 3.09
N PHE A 223 0.07 5.48 2.98
CA PHE A 223 -0.85 6.07 2.03
C PHE A 223 -1.10 7.55 2.34
N LEU A 224 -1.33 7.89 3.62
CA LEU A 224 -1.45 9.27 4.08
C LEU A 224 -0.19 10.07 3.77
N ALA A 225 0.99 9.55 4.12
CA ALA A 225 2.26 10.21 3.83
C ALA A 225 2.45 10.48 2.33
N SER A 226 2.08 9.52 1.49
CA SER A 226 2.12 9.67 0.03
C SER A 226 1.15 10.74 -0.47
N SER A 227 -0.08 10.76 0.03
CA SER A 227 -1.10 11.77 -0.34
C SER A 227 -0.67 13.19 0.06
N LEU A 228 -0.13 13.36 1.27
CA LEU A 228 0.37 14.63 1.79
C LEU A 228 1.60 15.12 1.02
N TRP A 229 2.48 14.19 0.62
CA TRP A 229 3.65 14.52 -0.18
C TRP A 229 3.28 15.08 -1.56
N LEU A 230 2.25 14.50 -2.21
CA LEU A 230 1.77 14.98 -3.51
C LEU A 230 1.21 16.40 -3.45
N ARG A 231 0.64 16.81 -2.29
CA ARG A 231 0.09 18.15 -2.08
C ARG A 231 1.15 19.26 -1.95
N GLY A 232 2.43 18.91 -1.88
CA GLY A 232 3.53 19.89 -1.90
C GLY A 232 3.82 20.54 -0.55
N ARG A 233 4.18 21.83 -0.55
CA ARG A 233 4.46 22.59 0.69
C ARG A 233 3.12 23.04 1.30
N PRO A 234 2.93 22.95 2.63
CA PRO A 234 3.95 22.76 3.67
C PRO A 234 4.26 21.30 4.06
N PHE A 235 3.47 20.32 3.61
CA PHE A 235 3.53 18.94 4.08
C PHE A 235 4.86 18.23 3.79
N THR A 236 5.52 18.56 2.68
CA THR A 236 6.87 18.05 2.33
C THR A 236 7.97 18.48 3.31
N VAL A 237 7.76 19.55 4.09
CA VAL A 237 8.70 20.02 5.13
C VAL A 237 8.24 19.58 6.51
N PHE A 238 6.95 19.76 6.80
CA PHE A 238 6.39 19.44 8.11
C PHE A 238 6.35 17.92 8.37
N GLY A 239 6.07 17.11 7.35
CA GLY A 239 5.99 15.65 7.47
C GLY A 239 7.25 15.00 8.04
N PRO A 240 8.44 15.22 7.45
CA PRO A 240 9.70 14.70 8.00
C PRO A 240 9.99 15.20 9.42
N VAL A 241 9.68 16.47 9.72
CA VAL A 241 9.88 17.03 11.07
C VAL A 241 9.01 16.30 12.09
N VAL A 242 7.74 16.05 11.79
CA VAL A 242 6.84 15.28 12.67
C VAL A 242 7.36 13.86 12.89
N VAL A 243 7.84 13.18 11.85
CA VAL A 243 8.42 11.82 11.97
C VAL A 243 9.65 11.82 12.87
N VAL A 244 10.54 12.80 12.72
CA VAL A 244 11.74 12.92 13.58
C VAL A 244 11.34 13.22 15.02
N VAL A 245 10.42 14.14 15.26
CA VAL A 245 9.94 14.45 16.62
C VAL A 245 9.30 13.24 17.28
N MET A 246 8.47 12.48 16.55
CA MET A 246 7.88 11.23 17.02
C MET A 246 8.98 10.19 17.34
N GLY A 247 9.95 10.00 16.44
CA GLY A 247 11.06 9.06 16.63
C GLY A 247 11.94 9.41 17.83
N VAL A 248 12.26 10.69 18.03
CA VAL A 248 13.02 11.16 19.19
C VAL A 248 12.19 11.00 20.47
N GLY A 249 10.90 11.32 20.44
CA GLY A 249 9.99 11.12 21.58
C GLY A 249 9.91 9.66 22.03
N ILE A 250 9.94 8.73 21.08
CA ILE A 250 10.03 7.29 21.35
C ILE A 250 11.39 6.94 21.95
N GLY A 251 12.50 7.39 21.35
CA GLY A 251 13.85 7.08 21.80
C GLY A 251 14.17 7.62 23.21
N VAL A 252 13.54 8.73 23.62
CA VAL A 252 13.66 9.32 24.96
C VAL A 252 12.68 8.67 25.96
N GLY A 253 11.77 7.81 25.50
CA GLY A 253 10.78 7.13 26.35
C GLY A 253 9.58 8.01 26.73
N ALA A 254 9.41 9.17 26.10
CA ALA A 254 8.27 10.06 26.34
C ALA A 254 6.97 9.53 25.72
N LEU A 255 7.07 8.68 24.69
CA LEU A 255 5.93 8.03 24.04
C LEU A 255 6.02 6.51 24.20
N PRO A 256 5.06 5.85 24.87
CA PRO A 256 5.04 4.39 24.97
C PRO A 256 4.77 3.77 23.60
N LEU A 257 5.61 2.81 23.21
CA LEU A 257 5.51 2.08 21.93
C LEU A 257 4.19 1.31 21.79
N ASP A 258 3.60 0.90 22.92
CA ASP A 258 2.32 0.20 22.98
C ASP A 258 1.18 1.06 22.40
N VAL A 259 1.22 2.38 22.62
CA VAL A 259 0.23 3.33 22.10
C VAL A 259 0.46 3.63 20.62
N LEU A 260 1.70 3.50 20.15
CA LEU A 260 2.05 3.71 18.75
C LEU A 260 1.57 2.54 17.88
N LEU A 261 1.69 1.30 18.34
CA LEU A 261 1.28 0.10 17.60
C LEU A 261 -0.08 -0.38 18.09
N TRP A 262 -1.15 0.04 17.40
CA TRP A 262 -2.52 -0.24 17.87
C TRP A 262 -2.83 -1.73 17.95
N GLY A 263 -2.26 -2.54 17.05
CA GLY A 263 -2.40 -3.98 17.14
C GLY A 263 -1.69 -4.59 18.34
N LEU A 264 -0.53 -4.06 18.74
CA LEU A 264 0.18 -4.53 19.94
C LEU A 264 -0.61 -4.20 21.21
N ALA A 265 -1.13 -2.98 21.33
CA ALA A 265 -2.04 -2.60 22.41
C ALA A 265 -3.28 -3.49 22.46
N ALA A 266 -3.87 -3.79 21.29
CA ALA A 266 -5.05 -4.62 21.20
C ALA A 266 -4.77 -6.10 21.56
N GLN A 267 -3.61 -6.64 21.17
CA GLN A 267 -3.21 -8.00 21.49
C GLN A 267 -2.85 -8.17 22.97
N SER A 268 -2.18 -7.19 23.57
CA SER A 268 -1.81 -7.21 25.00
C SER A 268 -3.02 -7.09 25.93
N THR A 269 -4.00 -6.26 25.56
CA THR A 269 -5.24 -6.07 26.33
C THR A 269 -6.30 -7.14 26.04
N GLN A 270 -6.11 -7.97 24.99
CA GLN A 270 -7.10 -8.92 24.48
C GLN A 270 -8.52 -8.33 24.32
N SER A 271 -8.60 -7.06 23.95
CA SER A 271 -9.88 -6.35 23.86
C SER A 271 -10.34 -6.27 22.41
N GLY A 272 -11.49 -6.89 22.12
CA GLY A 272 -12.11 -6.81 20.79
C GLY A 272 -12.44 -5.37 20.38
N MET A 273 -12.74 -4.51 21.36
CA MET A 273 -12.98 -3.09 21.11
C MET A 273 -11.73 -2.37 20.61
N ALA A 274 -10.54 -2.61 21.18
CA ALA A 274 -9.31 -1.98 20.70
C ALA A 274 -8.94 -2.42 19.29
N ILE A 275 -9.18 -3.70 18.96
CA ILE A 275 -9.01 -4.22 17.58
C ILE A 275 -9.94 -3.47 16.63
N LEU A 276 -11.23 -3.40 16.96
CA LEU A 276 -12.23 -2.76 16.13
C LEU A 276 -11.93 -1.28 15.92
N LEU A 277 -11.59 -0.56 17.00
CA LEU A 277 -11.19 0.84 16.93
C LEU A 277 -9.91 1.04 16.11
N GLY A 278 -8.89 0.19 16.29
CA GLY A 278 -7.65 0.26 15.52
C GLY A 278 -7.86 0.00 14.03
N MET A 279 -8.72 -0.97 13.67
CA MET A 279 -9.12 -1.22 12.28
C MET A 279 -9.91 -0.05 11.70
N LEU A 280 -10.91 0.46 12.42
CA LEU A 280 -11.71 1.61 11.97
C LEU A 280 -10.84 2.85 11.80
N LEU A 281 -9.90 3.09 12.70
CA LEU A 281 -8.98 4.23 12.62
C LEU A 281 -8.03 4.07 11.42
N SER A 282 -7.54 2.86 11.15
CA SER A 282 -6.72 2.58 9.97
C SER A 282 -7.51 2.80 8.67
N LEU A 283 -8.75 2.32 8.60
CA LEU A 283 -9.64 2.55 7.47
C LEU A 283 -10.01 4.03 7.32
N GLY A 284 -10.26 4.72 8.43
CA GLY A 284 -10.57 6.15 8.47
C GLY A 284 -9.40 7.02 8.00
N ILE A 285 -8.17 6.68 8.39
CA ILE A 285 -6.97 7.32 7.85
C ILE A 285 -6.82 7.02 6.35
N GLY A 286 -7.08 5.79 5.92
CA GLY A 286 -7.07 5.44 4.50
C GLY A 286 -8.10 6.23 3.68
N LEU A 287 -9.30 6.43 4.21
CA LEU A 287 -10.32 7.29 3.61
C LEU A 287 -9.88 8.76 3.60
N GLY A 288 -9.36 9.27 4.71
CA GLY A 288 -8.85 10.64 4.79
C GLY A 288 -7.72 10.89 3.80
N ALA A 289 -6.79 9.94 3.68
CA ALA A 289 -5.70 9.97 2.70
C ALA A 289 -6.24 10.00 1.27
N SER A 290 -7.27 9.21 0.95
CA SER A 290 -7.83 9.15 -0.40
C SER A 290 -8.57 10.42 -0.79
N LEU A 291 -9.20 11.13 0.16
CA LEU A 291 -9.83 12.43 -0.05
C LEU A 291 -8.80 13.56 -0.25
N LEU A 292 -7.57 13.38 0.25
CA LEU A 292 -6.49 14.35 0.10
C LEU A 292 -5.75 14.28 -1.24
N ILE A 293 -6.04 13.24 -2.04
CA ILE A 293 -5.41 13.05 -3.36
C ILE A 293 -5.93 14.12 -4.32
N LEU A 294 -5.00 14.79 -4.97
CA LEU A 294 -5.29 15.77 -6.00
C LEU A 294 -5.68 15.05 -7.30
N ASP A 295 -6.70 15.58 -7.97
CA ASP A 295 -7.10 15.20 -9.33
C ASP A 295 -6.18 15.87 -10.37
N ASP A 296 -4.87 15.76 -10.21
CA ASP A 296 -3.93 16.41 -11.14
C ASP A 296 -3.69 15.52 -12.36
N PHE A 297 -4.47 15.77 -13.39
CA PHE A 297 -4.23 15.34 -14.78
C PHE A 297 -3.29 16.27 -15.54
N ASP A 298 -2.91 17.39 -14.93
CA ASP A 298 -2.02 18.33 -15.58
C ASP A 298 -0.59 17.82 -15.51
N VAL A 299 -0.14 17.29 -16.65
CA VAL A 299 1.28 17.15 -16.95
C VAL A 299 1.86 18.55 -16.85
N SER A 300 2.42 18.90 -15.69
CA SER A 300 3.16 20.14 -15.52
C SER A 300 4.31 20.11 -16.53
N VAL A 301 4.16 20.81 -17.65
CA VAL A 301 5.21 20.95 -18.64
C VAL A 301 6.22 21.90 -18.02
N VAL A 302 7.16 21.33 -17.26
CA VAL A 302 8.28 22.08 -16.73
C VAL A 302 9.25 22.26 -17.90
N GLU A 303 9.18 23.40 -18.56
CA GLU A 303 10.24 23.85 -19.45
C GLU A 303 11.51 24.01 -18.61
N ARG A 304 12.53 23.21 -18.94
CA ARG A 304 13.88 23.39 -18.46
C ARG A 304 14.74 23.75 -19.65
N GLY A 305 15.61 24.75 -19.46
CA GLY A 305 16.59 25.15 -20.48
C GLY A 305 17.61 24.05 -20.79
N ASP A 306 18.63 24.35 -21.59
CA ASP A 306 19.64 23.37 -21.97
C ASP A 306 20.38 22.79 -20.75
N LEU A 307 20.07 21.53 -20.43
CA LEU A 307 20.71 20.73 -19.38
C LEU A 307 21.76 19.76 -19.94
N LEU A 308 21.81 19.55 -21.26
CA LEU A 308 22.67 18.53 -21.86
C LEU A 308 24.13 18.97 -21.90
N THR A 309 24.39 20.20 -22.34
CA THR A 309 25.74 20.77 -22.35
C THR A 309 26.41 20.77 -20.96
N PRO A 310 25.76 21.24 -19.88
CA PRO A 310 26.38 21.23 -18.55
C PRO A 310 26.58 19.81 -17.98
N VAL A 311 25.64 18.88 -18.20
CA VAL A 311 25.78 17.48 -17.73
C VAL A 311 26.90 16.76 -18.48
N TYR A 312 26.99 16.95 -19.80
CA TYR A 312 28.03 16.37 -20.64
C TYR A 312 29.44 16.85 -20.26
N ARG A 313 29.59 18.12 -19.85
CA ARG A 313 30.86 18.65 -19.33
C ARG A 313 31.23 18.06 -17.97
N ARG A 314 30.26 17.85 -17.07
CA ARG A 314 30.50 17.24 -15.74
C ARG A 314 30.88 15.76 -15.83
N LEU A 315 30.40 15.05 -16.84
CA LEU A 315 30.70 13.64 -17.12
C LEU A 315 32.01 13.44 -17.90
N GLY A 316 32.97 14.37 -17.75
CA GLY A 316 34.26 14.32 -18.45
C GLY A 316 35.09 13.06 -18.18
N PHE A 317 34.86 12.40 -17.04
CA PHE A 317 35.55 11.16 -16.66
C PHE A 317 35.22 9.95 -17.56
N LEU A 318 34.11 10.00 -18.32
CA LEU A 318 33.69 8.94 -19.25
C LEU A 318 34.36 9.05 -20.63
N GLY A 319 35.34 9.95 -20.81
CA GLY A 319 36.02 10.15 -22.09
C GLY A 319 35.19 10.93 -23.12
N ARG A 320 35.57 10.86 -24.40
CA ARG A 320 34.94 11.61 -25.52
C ARG A 320 34.22 10.68 -26.52
N GLY A 321 33.48 9.68 -26.03
CA GLY A 321 32.74 8.72 -26.88
C GLY A 321 31.22 8.81 -26.76
N ASP A 322 30.51 8.01 -27.57
CA ASP A 322 29.04 7.91 -27.60
C ASP A 322 28.44 7.51 -26.26
N ILE A 323 29.18 6.75 -25.45
CA ILE A 323 28.80 6.39 -24.08
C ILE A 323 28.55 7.64 -23.23
N ARG A 324 29.41 8.67 -23.34
CA ARG A 324 29.22 9.92 -22.60
C ARG A 324 27.95 10.63 -23.04
N LEU A 325 27.64 10.62 -24.33
CA LEU A 325 26.43 11.24 -24.88
C LEU A 325 25.17 10.53 -24.37
N ILE A 326 25.13 9.20 -24.45
CA ILE A 326 24.01 8.37 -24.02
C ILE A 326 23.77 8.55 -22.52
N VAL A 327 24.82 8.44 -21.70
CA VAL A 327 24.72 8.62 -20.24
C VAL A 327 24.28 10.04 -19.89
N SER A 328 24.81 11.06 -20.57
CA SER A 328 24.40 12.45 -20.34
C SER A 328 22.93 12.66 -20.65
N LYS A 329 22.44 12.10 -21.77
CA LYS A 329 21.04 12.17 -22.18
C LYS A 329 20.13 11.48 -21.16
N GLU A 330 20.47 10.28 -20.70
CA GLU A 330 19.71 9.60 -19.65
C GLU A 330 19.69 10.39 -18.32
N PHE A 331 20.81 10.99 -17.92
CA PHE A 331 20.84 11.86 -16.74
C PHE A 331 19.96 13.10 -16.91
N VAL A 332 19.98 13.74 -18.07
CA VAL A 332 19.13 14.89 -18.38
C VAL A 332 17.65 14.51 -18.32
N ASP A 333 17.28 13.36 -18.90
CA ASP A 333 15.91 12.84 -18.88
C ASP A 333 15.46 12.55 -17.42
N LEU A 334 16.35 11.98 -16.61
CA LEU A 334 16.13 11.75 -15.18
C LEU A 334 16.00 13.04 -14.37
N PHE A 335 16.79 14.07 -14.68
CA PHE A 335 16.68 15.38 -14.03
C PHE A 335 15.37 16.05 -14.43
N ARG A 336 15.06 16.12 -15.72
CA ARG A 336 13.86 16.77 -16.28
C ARG A 336 12.58 16.16 -15.75
N SER A 337 12.52 14.83 -15.68
CA SER A 337 11.38 14.09 -15.11
C SER A 337 11.27 14.19 -13.59
N GLY A 338 12.29 14.73 -12.89
CA GLY A 338 12.38 14.72 -11.43
C GLY A 338 12.49 13.31 -10.85
N ALA A 339 12.74 12.30 -11.71
CA ALA A 339 12.79 10.90 -11.33
C ALA A 339 13.92 10.61 -10.36
N ILE A 340 15.07 11.30 -10.43
CA ILE A 340 16.17 11.13 -9.47
C ILE A 340 15.68 11.31 -8.02
N LYS A 341 14.96 12.40 -7.73
CA LYS A 341 14.47 12.64 -6.37
C LYS A 341 13.49 11.54 -5.94
N LYS A 342 12.56 11.16 -6.81
CA LYS A 342 11.55 10.13 -6.52
C LYS A 342 12.20 8.75 -6.33
N MET A 343 13.18 8.41 -7.16
CA MET A 343 13.87 7.13 -7.17
C MET A 343 14.80 7.01 -5.96
N THR A 344 15.60 8.04 -5.64
CA THR A 344 16.44 8.04 -4.44
C THR A 344 15.60 7.90 -3.18
N VAL A 345 14.50 8.64 -3.05
CA VAL A 345 13.61 8.52 -1.88
C VAL A 345 12.96 7.13 -1.83
N SER A 346 12.46 6.62 -2.96
CA SER A 346 11.82 5.31 -3.04
C SER A 346 12.77 4.14 -2.75
N TYR A 347 14.07 4.27 -3.01
CA TYR A 347 15.07 3.25 -2.65
C TYR A 347 15.66 3.44 -1.26
N ALA A 348 15.84 4.69 -0.82
CA ALA A 348 16.41 5.01 0.49
C ALA A 348 15.50 4.62 1.64
N ILE A 349 14.18 4.81 1.51
CA ILE A 349 13.21 4.46 2.57
C ILE A 349 13.25 2.94 2.89
N PRO A 350 13.09 2.03 1.91
CA PRO A 350 13.21 0.59 2.16
C PRO A 350 14.58 0.19 2.71
N LEU A 351 15.65 0.82 2.22
CA LEU A 351 17.00 0.50 2.66
C LEU A 351 17.25 0.98 4.10
N LEU A 352 16.70 2.12 4.50
CA LEU A 352 16.67 2.58 5.89
C LEU A 352 15.82 1.68 6.78
N VAL A 353 14.67 1.23 6.28
CA VAL A 353 13.83 0.26 7.00
C VAL A 353 14.57 -1.06 7.20
N LEU A 354 15.20 -1.58 6.14
CA LEU A 354 16.02 -2.80 6.22
C LEU A 354 17.24 -2.61 7.13
N LEU A 355 17.89 -1.44 7.10
CA LEU A 355 18.99 -1.11 8.00
C LEU A 355 18.52 -1.06 9.46
N GLY A 356 17.36 -0.45 9.73
CA GLY A 356 16.77 -0.42 11.07
C GLY A 356 16.38 -1.81 11.56
N MET A 357 15.81 -2.63 10.68
CA MET A 357 15.53 -4.05 10.95
C MET A 357 16.79 -4.85 11.25
N ALA A 358 17.88 -4.59 10.52
CA ALA A 358 19.17 -5.25 10.73
C ALA A 358 19.88 -4.80 12.01
N TRP A 359 19.52 -3.64 12.57
CA TRP A 359 20.04 -3.13 13.85
C TRP A 359 19.24 -3.60 15.07
N LEU A 360 18.02 -4.09 14.85
CA LEU A 360 17.15 -4.67 15.87
C LEU A 360 17.42 -6.18 16.09
N VAL A 361 18.22 -6.80 15.22
CA VAL A 361 18.80 -8.13 15.37
C VAL A 361 20.20 -7.98 15.93
#